data_AF-Q2G1L2-F1
#
_entry.id   AF-Q2G1L2-F1
#
_cell.length_a   1.000
_cell.length_b   1.000
_cell.length_c   1.000
_cell.angle_alpha   90.00
_cell.angle_beta   90.00
_cell.angle_gamma   90.00
#
_symmetry.space_group_name_H-M   'P 1'
#
loop_
_entity.id
_entity.type
_entity.pdbx_description
1 polymer ?
#
loop_
_entity_poly.entity_id
_entity_poly.type
_entity_poly.pdbx_seq_one_letter_code
_entity_poly.pdbx_strand_id
1 'polypeptide(L)'
;MEIELKRDMVDCWKDCFDDLHILKPNLKMIENIQERAMLHLLTHEEEEWGNLERRTKNKYRDKLKNIASIDLTDLMKISLRGNENQLQKQIDFWLN
;
A
#
# COMPACT_ATOMS: atom_id res chain seq x y z
N MET A 1 -4.99 -4.98 2.08
CA MET A 1 -5.18 -3.53 2.27
C MET A 1 -6.64 -3.32 2.56
N GLU A 2 -6.95 -2.46 3.52
CA GLU A 2 -8.31 -2.11 3.89
C GLU A 2 -8.46 -0.59 3.81
N ILE A 3 -9.60 -0.13 3.32
CA ILE A 3 -9.96 1.30 3.22
C ILE A 3 -11.31 1.47 3.91
N GLU A 4 -11.29 2.12 5.07
CA GLU A 4 -12.50 2.42 5.82
C GLU A 4 -13.12 3.74 5.34
N LEU A 5 -14.26 3.66 4.64
CA LEU A 5 -15.07 4.82 4.27
C LEU A 5 -16.18 5.03 5.31
N LYS A 6 -16.40 6.28 5.73
CA LYS A 6 -17.39 6.62 6.77
C LYS A 6 -18.14 7.91 6.43
N ARG A 7 -19.36 8.04 6.96
CA ARG A 7 -20.25 9.19 6.73
C ARG A 7 -20.42 9.39 5.22
N ASP A 8 -20.38 10.63 4.74
CA ASP A 8 -20.63 10.98 3.34
C ASP A 8 -19.58 10.40 2.36
N MET A 9 -18.42 9.94 2.83
CA MET A 9 -17.42 9.28 1.97
C MET A 9 -17.89 7.92 1.44
N VAL A 10 -18.90 7.31 2.06
CA VAL A 10 -19.42 6.01 1.60
C VAL A 10 -20.11 6.13 0.25
N ASP A 11 -20.72 7.28 -0.06
CA ASP A 11 -21.44 7.49 -1.32
C ASP A 11 -20.46 7.67 -2.50
N CYS A 12 -19.24 8.15 -2.21
CA CYS A 12 -18.16 8.34 -3.18
C CYS A 12 -17.20 7.14 -3.27
N TRP A 13 -17.62 5.93 -2.85
CA TRP A 13 -16.74 4.76 -2.79
C TRP A 13 -16.11 4.38 -4.14
N LYS A 14 -16.77 4.72 -5.25
CA LYS A 14 -16.32 4.45 -6.63
C LYS A 14 -15.08 5.26 -7.01
N ASP A 15 -14.97 6.45 -6.45
CA ASP A 15 -13.90 7.42 -6.73
C ASP A 15 -12.96 7.58 -5.53
N CYS A 16 -12.98 6.63 -4.58
CA CYS A 16 -12.24 6.74 -3.31
C CYS A 16 -10.70 6.82 -3.47
N PHE A 17 -10.19 6.57 -4.66
CA PHE A 17 -8.77 6.65 -5.00
C PHE A 17 -8.36 7.95 -5.70
N ASP A 18 -9.27 8.89 -5.93
CA ASP A 18 -8.93 10.11 -6.69
C ASP A 18 -7.96 11.02 -5.96
N ASP A 19 -8.08 11.10 -4.63
CA ASP A 19 -7.15 11.86 -3.78
C ASP A 19 -6.13 10.97 -3.03
N LEU A 20 -6.08 9.65 -3.32
CA LEU A 20 -5.24 8.69 -2.60
C LEU A 20 -4.16 8.05 -3.48
N HIS A 21 -2.90 8.21 -3.08
CA HIS A 21 -1.75 7.52 -3.68
C HIS A 21 -1.27 6.36 -2.81
N ILE A 22 -1.24 5.16 -3.39
CA ILE A 22 -0.78 3.95 -2.71
C ILE A 22 0.63 3.64 -3.21
N LEU A 23 1.60 4.13 -2.45
CA LEU A 23 3.01 3.98 -2.78
C LEU A 23 3.61 2.76 -2.09
N LYS A 24 4.36 1.96 -2.86
CA LYS A 24 5.20 0.87 -2.34
C LYS A 24 6.67 1.11 -2.69
N PRO A 25 7.62 0.98 -1.75
CA PRO A 25 9.05 1.09 -2.06
C PRO A 25 9.48 0.12 -3.18
N ASN A 26 10.18 0.63 -4.19
CA ASN A 26 10.69 -0.17 -5.31
C ASN A 26 11.98 -0.89 -4.93
N LEU A 27 11.91 -1.86 -4.02
CA LEU A 27 13.09 -2.59 -3.49
C LEU A 27 13.96 -3.23 -4.58
N LYS A 28 13.43 -3.47 -5.79
CA LYS A 28 14.20 -4.00 -6.93
C LYS A 28 15.30 -3.04 -7.41
N MET A 29 15.17 -1.74 -7.17
CA MET A 29 16.18 -0.75 -7.51
C MET A 29 17.43 -0.83 -6.61
N ILE A 30 17.37 -1.57 -5.51
CA ILE A 30 18.54 -1.80 -4.66
C ILE A 30 19.42 -2.84 -5.32
N GLU A 31 20.61 -2.42 -5.76
CA GLU A 31 21.58 -3.30 -6.43
C GLU A 31 22.17 -4.34 -5.48
N ASN A 32 22.50 -3.93 -4.25
CA ASN A 32 23.08 -4.83 -3.27
C ASN A 32 22.05 -5.85 -2.77
N ILE A 33 22.31 -7.13 -3.03
CA ILE A 33 21.39 -8.22 -2.69
C ILE A 33 21.16 -8.37 -1.19
N GLN A 34 22.17 -8.16 -0.35
CA GLN A 34 22.05 -8.29 1.10
C GLN A 34 21.19 -7.16 1.67
N GLU A 35 21.40 -5.93 1.19
CA GLU A 35 20.58 -4.79 1.59
C GLU A 35 19.14 -4.94 1.10
N ARG A 36 18.95 -5.44 -0.13
CA ARG A 36 17.62 -5.72 -0.67
C ARG A 36 16.90 -6.80 0.12
N ALA A 37 17.59 -7.89 0.48
CA ALA A 37 17.02 -8.96 1.30
C ALA A 37 16.66 -8.46 2.71
N MET A 38 17.55 -7.68 3.34
CA MET A 38 17.28 -7.09 4.64
C MET A 38 16.08 -6.15 4.60
N LEU A 39 16.00 -5.28 3.59
CA LEU A 39 14.85 -4.40 3.44
C LEU A 39 13.58 -5.17 3.12
N HIS A 40 13.66 -6.25 2.32
CA HIS A 40 12.53 -7.12 2.10
C HIS A 40 12.01 -7.73 3.41
N LEU A 41 12.89 -8.26 4.25
CA LEU A 41 12.54 -8.77 5.58
C LEU A 41 11.84 -7.68 6.41
N LEU A 42 12.50 -6.54 6.59
CA LEU A 42 12.01 -5.44 7.42
C LEU A 42 10.70 -4.79 6.93
N THR A 43 10.36 -4.93 5.64
CA THR A 43 9.09 -4.39 5.10
C THR A 43 7.93 -5.36 5.24
N HIS A 44 8.18 -6.65 5.50
CA HIS A 44 7.15 -7.69 5.60
C HIS A 44 7.02 -8.26 7.02
N GLU A 45 8.06 -8.15 7.85
CA GLU A 45 8.11 -8.65 9.23
C GLU A 45 8.48 -7.48 10.15
N GLU A 46 7.47 -6.78 10.69
CA GLU A 46 7.67 -5.56 11.48
C GLU A 46 8.45 -5.85 12.78
N GLU A 47 8.28 -7.04 13.37
CA GLU A 47 9.02 -7.45 14.57
C GLU A 47 10.54 -7.50 14.36
N GLU A 48 11.02 -7.72 13.14
CA GLU A 48 12.45 -7.83 12.84
C GLU A 48 13.20 -6.50 13.01
N TRP A 49 12.48 -5.37 12.97
CA TRP A 49 13.06 -4.11 13.41
C TRP A 49 13.53 -4.23 14.86
N GLY A 50 12.79 -4.91 15.75
CA GLY A 50 13.15 -5.11 17.15
C GLY A 50 14.57 -5.64 17.36
N ASN A 51 15.01 -6.55 16.49
CA ASN A 51 16.29 -7.26 16.55
C ASN A 51 17.51 -6.43 16.10
N LEU A 52 17.30 -5.22 15.57
CA LEU A 52 18.38 -4.38 15.04
C LEU A 52 18.86 -3.29 16.02
N GLU A 53 20.17 -3.10 16.06
CA GLU A 53 20.83 -1.95 16.69
C GLU A 53 20.35 -0.61 16.10
N ARG A 54 20.31 0.45 16.93
CA ARG A 54 19.77 1.78 16.54
C ARG A 54 20.43 2.33 15.27
N ARG A 55 21.75 2.19 15.12
CA ARG A 55 22.48 2.66 13.92
C ARG A 55 22.03 1.93 12.66
N THR A 56 21.83 0.62 12.76
CA THR A 56 21.38 -0.22 11.65
C THR A 56 19.94 0.08 11.27
N LYS A 57 19.05 0.30 12.26
CA LYS A 57 17.68 0.79 12.03
C LYS A 57 17.66 2.07 11.21
N ASN A 58 18.47 3.05 11.62
CA ASN A 58 18.56 4.34 10.94
C ASN A 58 19.05 4.18 9.49
N LYS A 59 20.10 3.39 9.26
CA LYS A 59 20.61 3.08 7.91
C LYS A 59 19.49 2.58 6.97
N TYR A 60 18.69 1.62 7.42
CA TYR A 60 17.65 1.04 6.58
C TYR A 60 16.42 1.94 6.42
N ARG A 61 16.04 2.72 7.45
CA ARG A 61 15.01 3.76 7.32
C ARG A 61 15.39 4.82 6.29
N ASP A 62 16.65 5.28 6.31
CA ASP A 62 17.14 6.25 5.33
C ASP A 62 17.13 5.68 3.92
N LYS A 63 17.47 4.39 3.75
CA LYS A 63 17.36 3.72 2.45
C LYS A 63 15.91 3.63 1.97
N LEU A 64 14.97 3.25 2.83
CA LEU A 64 13.54 3.21 2.49
C LEU A 64 12.97 4.59 2.13
N LYS A 65 13.43 5.64 2.81
CA LYS A 65 12.97 7.02 2.53
C LYS A 65 13.43 7.51 1.16
N ASN A 66 14.62 7.11 0.73
CA ASN A 66 15.25 7.62 -0.49
C ASN A 66 15.04 6.73 -1.72
N ILE A 67 14.42 5.57 -1.58
CA ILE A 67 14.13 4.70 -2.71
C ILE A 67 12.92 5.21 -3.48
N ALA A 68 12.96 5.06 -4.81
CA ALA A 68 11.79 5.34 -5.63
C ALA A 68 10.62 4.45 -5.21
N SER A 69 9.40 4.97 -5.31
CA SER A 69 8.17 4.23 -5.04
C SER A 69 7.48 3.82 -6.34
N ILE A 70 6.84 2.67 -6.30
CA ILE A 70 5.88 2.20 -7.30
C ILE A 70 4.51 2.70 -6.82
N ASP A 71 3.80 3.44 -7.67
CA ASP A 71 2.40 3.79 -7.41
C ASP A 71 1.48 2.64 -7.86
N LEU A 72 0.71 2.10 -6.91
CA LEU A 72 -0.25 1.02 -7.13
C LEU A 72 -1.68 1.53 -7.33
N THR A 73 -1.92 2.84 -7.21
CA THR A 73 -3.25 3.44 -7.29
C THR A 73 -3.96 3.08 -8.61
N ASP A 74 -3.25 3.13 -9.74
CA ASP A 74 -3.86 2.81 -11.05
C ASP A 74 -4.35 1.37 -11.11
N LEU A 75 -3.58 0.43 -10.57
CA LEU A 75 -3.97 -0.97 -10.50
C LEU A 75 -5.23 -1.16 -9.64
N MET A 76 -5.32 -0.43 -8.52
CA MET A 76 -6.51 -0.45 -7.67
C MET A 76 -7.73 0.15 -8.37
N LYS A 77 -7.58 1.29 -9.05
CA LYS A 77 -8.66 1.91 -9.85
C LYS A 77 -9.15 0.97 -10.96
N ILE A 78 -8.25 0.26 -11.64
CA ILE A 78 -8.61 -0.72 -12.67
C ILE A 78 -9.42 -1.87 -12.05
N SER A 79 -8.93 -2.43 -10.94
CA SER A 79 -9.62 -3.52 -10.24
C SER A 79 -11.01 -3.08 -9.73
N LEU A 80 -11.12 -1.89 -9.17
CA LEU A 80 -12.38 -1.33 -8.68
C LEU A 80 -13.40 -1.17 -9.81
N ARG A 81 -13.00 -0.53 -10.92
CA ARG A 81 -13.86 -0.37 -12.11
C ARG A 81 -14.31 -1.70 -12.71
N GLY A 82 -13.42 -2.71 -12.72
CA GLY A 82 -13.75 -4.05 -13.18
C GLY A 82 -14.84 -4.75 -12.34
N ASN A 83 -14.98 -4.38 -11.06
CA ASN A 83 -15.92 -4.99 -10.13
C ASN A 83 -17.08 -4.07 -9.71
N GLU A 84 -17.11 -2.83 -10.20
CA GLU A 84 -18.02 -1.78 -9.73
C GLU A 84 -19.49 -2.21 -9.76
N ASN A 85 -19.94 -2.78 -10.88
CA ASN A 85 -21.32 -3.23 -11.03
C ASN A 85 -21.71 -4.34 -10.05
N GLN A 86 -20.78 -5.25 -9.74
CA GLN A 86 -21.03 -6.33 -8.78
C GLN A 86 -21.13 -5.77 -7.37
N LEU A 87 -20.22 -4.87 -6.99
CA LEU A 87 -20.22 -4.22 -5.68
C LEU A 87 -21.47 -3.33 -5.49
N GLN A 88 -21.87 -2.57 -6.52
CA GLN A 88 -23.10 -1.78 -6.46
C GLN A 88 -24.33 -2.67 -6.24
N LYS A 89 -24.44 -3.81 -6.94
CA LYS A 89 -25.54 -4.76 -6.72
C LYS A 89 -25.56 -5.31 -5.28
N GLN A 90 -24.39 -5.54 -4.69
CA GLN A 90 -24.29 -6.00 -3.30
C GLN A 90 -24.75 -4.91 -2.33
N ILE A 91 -24.50 -3.63 -2.62
CA ILE A 91 -25.02 -2.50 -1.84
C ILE A 91 -26.54 -2.39 -2.01
N ASP A 92 -27.02 -2.39 -3.26
CA ASP A 92 -28.44 -2.25 -3.60
C ASP A 92 -29.29 -3.37 -2.97
N PHE A 93 -28.74 -4.57 -2.82
CA PHE A 93 -29.40 -5.68 -2.13
C PHE A 93 -29.83 -5.33 -0.70
N TRP A 94 -29.06 -4.51 0.01
CA TRP A 94 -29.38 -4.10 1.38
C TRP A 94 -30.26 -2.85 1.47
N LEU A 95 -30.42 -2.12 0.36
CA LEU A 95 -31.23 -0.91 0.28
C LEU A 95 -32.66 -1.16 -0.21
N ASN A 96 -32.95 -2.35 -0.71
CA ASN A 96 -34.28 -2.81 -1.12
C ASN A 96 -34.91 -3.73 -0.07
#